data_AF-A0A8C2P539-F1
#
_entry.id   AF-A0A8C2P539-F1
#
_cell.length_a   1.000
_cell.length_b   1.000
_cell.length_c   1.000
_cell.angle_alpha   90.00
_cell.angle_beta   90.00
_cell.angle_gamma   90.00
#
_symmetry.space_group_name_H-M   'P 1'
#
loop_
_entity.id
_entity.type
_entity.pdbx_description
1 polymer ?
#
loop_
_entity_poly.entity_id
_entity_poly.type
_entity_poly.pdbx_seq_one_letter_code
_entity_poly.pdbx_strand_id
1 'polypeptide(L)'
;MSGMLFTCPHIVFLSQSTLTGMSQLCGTRLCHEIAHAWFGLAIAARDWTEEWLSEGFATHLEDVFWAKAQQLAPHEAREQQKLRACLRWHRLQDEVQNSPEEMQVLSLGPRSTVVTMGTEAFLLPPC
;
A
#
# COMPACT_ATOMS: atom_id res chain seq x y z
N MET A 1 -15.01 7.16 -1.45
CA MET A 1 -15.10 6.44 -0.16
C MET A 1 -14.24 5.20 -0.32
N SER A 2 -12.94 5.34 -0.12
CA SER A 2 -12.00 4.23 -0.24
C SER A 2 -12.08 3.38 1.01
N GLY A 3 -11.95 2.07 0.82
CA GLY A 3 -12.05 1.05 1.86
C GLY A 3 -10.92 1.17 2.86
N MET A 4 -10.99 2.19 3.71
CA MET A 4 -10.33 2.22 5.01
C MET A 4 -10.99 1.10 5.81
N LEU A 5 -10.44 -0.10 5.66
CA LEU A 5 -10.74 -1.20 6.55
C LEU A 5 -10.18 -0.78 7.89
N PHE A 6 -11.06 -0.63 8.87
CA PHE A 6 -10.68 -0.26 10.23
C PHE A 6 -9.89 -1.41 10.82
N THR A 7 -8.57 -1.28 10.90
CA THR A 7 -7.76 -2.27 11.61
C THR A 7 -8.02 -2.09 13.10
N CYS A 8 -8.62 -3.10 13.72
CA CYS A 8 -8.68 -3.21 15.18
C CYS A 8 -7.59 -4.19 15.60
N PRO A 9 -6.92 -3.99 16.74
CA PRO A 9 -5.78 -4.81 17.17
C PRO A 9 -6.09 -6.32 17.27
N HIS A 10 -7.38 -6.70 17.30
CA HIS A 10 -7.81 -8.09 17.39
C HIS A 10 -8.80 -8.52 16.29
N ILE A 11 -9.27 -7.61 15.43
CA ILE A 11 -10.30 -7.88 14.42
C ILE A 11 -9.97 -7.12 13.14
N VAL A 12 -9.95 -7.83 12.02
CA VAL A 12 -9.83 -7.24 10.68
C VAL A 12 -11.20 -7.29 10.00
N PHE A 13 -11.69 -6.14 9.58
CA PHE A 13 -12.87 -6.07 8.73
C PHE A 13 -12.44 -6.24 7.27
N LEU A 14 -13.17 -7.08 6.51
CA LEU A 14 -12.92 -7.28 5.08
C LEU A 14 -14.22 -7.04 4.30
N SER A 15 -14.10 -6.35 3.16
CA SER A 15 -15.24 -6.15 2.27
C SER A 15 -15.66 -7.46 1.60
N GLN A 16 -16.96 -7.68 1.40
CA GLN A 16 -17.47 -8.83 0.64
C GLN A 16 -16.92 -8.88 -0.79
N SER A 17 -16.53 -7.72 -1.37
CA SER A 17 -15.91 -7.67 -2.69
C SER A 17 -14.56 -8.39 -2.75
N THR A 18 -13.85 -8.55 -1.62
CA THR A 18 -12.57 -9.29 -1.57
C THR A 18 -12.77 -10.81 -1.49
N LEU A 19 -13.99 -11.28 -1.23
CA LEU A 19 -14.37 -12.70 -1.13
C LEU A 19 -14.82 -13.31 -2.47
N THR A 20 -14.72 -12.56 -3.57
CA THR A 20 -15.18 -12.94 -4.90
C THR A 20 -14.31 -14.02 -5.55
N GLY A 21 -14.25 -15.23 -4.99
CA GLY A 21 -13.70 -16.46 -5.60
C GLY A 21 -12.21 -16.46 -6.00
N MET A 22 -11.55 -15.30 -6.04
CA MET A 22 -10.15 -15.10 -6.37
C MET A 22 -9.34 -15.13 -5.07
N SER A 23 -8.94 -16.33 -4.66
CA SER A 23 -8.17 -16.58 -3.43
C SER A 23 -6.94 -15.65 -3.27
N GLN A 24 -6.34 -15.23 -4.39
CA GLN A 24 -5.18 -14.34 -4.41
C GLN A 24 -5.48 -12.91 -3.95
N LEU A 25 -6.61 -12.32 -4.34
CA LEU A 25 -6.98 -10.93 -3.96
C LEU A 25 -7.32 -10.83 -2.47
N CYS A 26 -8.02 -11.86 -1.95
CA CYS A 26 -8.30 -11.98 -0.53
C CYS A 26 -7.00 -12.08 0.28
N GLY A 27 -6.05 -12.90 -0.20
CA GLY A 27 -4.78 -13.13 0.46
C GLY A 27 -3.87 -11.90 0.54
N THR A 28 -3.69 -11.18 -0.56
CA THR A 28 -2.88 -9.94 -0.56
C THR A 28 -3.51 -8.86 0.30
N ARG A 29 -4.84 -8.69 0.24
CA ARG A 29 -5.51 -7.67 1.05
C ARG A 29 -5.48 -8.02 2.54
N LEU A 30 -5.65 -9.29 2.91
CA LEU A 30 -5.47 -9.71 4.30
C LEU A 30 -4.05 -9.41 4.80
N CYS A 31 -3.02 -9.65 3.98
CA CYS A 31 -1.64 -9.33 4.33
C CYS A 31 -1.42 -7.82 4.54
N HIS A 32 -2.08 -6.98 3.74
CA HIS A 32 -2.08 -5.52 3.90
C HIS A 32 -2.66 -5.10 5.26
N GLU A 33 -3.83 -5.62 5.63
CA GLU A 33 -4.46 -5.33 6.92
C GLU A 33 -3.64 -5.85 8.12
N ILE A 34 -2.94 -6.98 7.96
CA ILE A 34 -2.01 -7.49 8.97
C ILE A 34 -0.81 -6.54 9.12
N ALA A 35 -0.27 -5.99 8.04
CA ALA A 35 0.86 -5.07 8.10
C ALA A 35 0.51 -3.77 8.86
N HIS A 36 -0.74 -3.32 8.75
CA HIS A 36 -1.25 -2.18 9.51
C HIS A 36 -1.22 -2.36 11.04
N ALA A 37 -1.18 -3.60 11.54
CA ALA A 37 -0.97 -3.84 12.97
C ALA A 37 0.32 -3.22 13.50
N TRP A 38 1.36 -3.14 12.66
CA TRP A 38 2.59 -2.41 12.95
C TRP A 38 2.53 -0.97 12.45
N PHE A 39 2.16 -0.74 11.18
CA PHE A 39 2.18 0.58 10.54
C PHE A 39 0.77 1.11 10.31
N GLY A 40 0.29 1.91 11.26
CA GLY A 40 -1.10 2.38 11.33
C GLY A 40 -1.66 2.26 12.75
N LEU A 41 -1.38 1.14 13.43
CA LEU A 41 -1.76 0.93 14.84
C LEU A 41 -0.61 1.17 15.83
N ALA A 42 0.50 0.42 15.73
CA ALA A 42 1.61 0.55 16.66
C ALA A 42 2.48 1.79 16.36
N ILE A 43 2.71 2.07 15.08
CA ILE A 43 3.41 3.23 14.55
C ILE A 43 2.38 4.00 13.72
N ALA A 44 1.75 5.00 14.33
CA ALA A 44 0.74 5.83 13.68
C ALA A 44 1.37 7.10 13.08
N ALA A 45 0.80 7.56 11.97
CA ALA A 45 1.13 8.86 11.39
C ALA A 45 0.81 10.00 12.38
N ARG A 46 1.63 11.05 12.40
CA ARG A 46 1.41 12.19 13.29
C ARG A 46 0.17 12.99 12.88
N ASP A 47 -0.05 13.12 11.57
CA ASP A 47 -1.19 13.77 10.95
C ASP A 47 -1.42 13.20 9.55
N TRP A 48 -2.48 13.64 8.87
CA TRP A 48 -2.87 13.16 7.54
C TRP A 48 -1.80 13.36 6.47
N THR A 49 -0.85 14.28 6.66
CA THR A 49 0.26 14.48 5.69
C THR A 49 1.29 13.35 5.74
N GLU A 50 1.29 12.57 6.82
CA GLU A 50 2.18 11.42 7.01
C GLU A 50 1.46 10.08 6.81
N GLU A 51 0.17 10.07 6.49
CA GLU A 51 -0.62 8.85 6.30
C GLU A 51 -0.03 7.93 5.23
N TRP A 52 0.67 8.53 4.26
CA TRP A 52 1.37 7.80 3.21
C TRP A 52 2.42 6.83 3.75
N LEU A 53 3.00 7.08 4.93
CA LEU A 53 3.93 6.17 5.56
C LEU A 53 3.22 4.87 5.96
N SER A 54 2.07 4.97 6.63
CA SER A 54 1.29 3.81 7.08
C SER A 54 0.89 2.93 5.90
N GLU A 55 0.24 3.52 4.90
CA GLU A 55 -0.25 2.83 3.69
C GLU A 55 0.91 2.33 2.81
N GLY A 56 2.00 3.08 2.71
CA GLY A 56 3.19 2.70 1.96
C GLY A 56 3.91 1.50 2.57
N PHE A 57 4.08 1.47 3.89
CA PHE A 57 4.66 0.31 4.59
C PHE A 57 3.74 -0.91 4.52
N ALA A 58 2.44 -0.73 4.66
CA ALA A 58 1.47 -1.82 4.52
C ALA A 58 1.53 -2.43 3.11
N THR A 59 1.55 -1.60 2.07
CA THR A 59 1.68 -2.02 0.66
C THR A 59 3.01 -2.70 0.36
N HIS A 60 4.11 -2.29 1.00
CA HIS A 60 5.40 -2.97 0.85
C HIS A 60 5.38 -4.34 1.51
N LEU A 61 4.88 -4.43 2.75
CA LEU A 61 4.87 -5.66 3.53
C LEU A 61 3.83 -6.67 3.07
N GLU A 62 2.74 -6.24 2.43
CA GLU A 62 1.72 -7.16 1.90
C GLU A 62 2.35 -8.18 0.94
N ASP A 63 3.26 -7.73 0.06
CA ASP A 63 3.93 -8.58 -0.93
C ASP A 63 4.88 -9.56 -0.24
N VAL A 64 5.58 -9.10 0.81
CA VAL A 64 6.51 -9.92 1.60
C VAL A 64 5.75 -11.01 2.36
N PHE A 65 4.65 -10.66 3.01
CA PHE A 65 3.81 -11.61 3.75
C PHE A 65 3.14 -12.60 2.80
N TRP A 66 2.62 -12.11 1.67
CA TRP A 66 1.98 -12.97 0.67
C TRP A 66 2.95 -13.95 0.02
N ALA A 67 4.18 -13.53 -0.27
CA ALA A 67 5.23 -14.42 -0.77
C ALA A 67 5.61 -15.50 0.25
N LYS A 68 5.72 -15.13 1.54
CA LYS A 68 5.95 -16.09 2.63
C LYS A 68 4.80 -17.07 2.81
N ALA A 69 3.55 -16.60 2.76
CA ALA A 69 2.36 -17.44 2.88
C ALA A 69 2.27 -18.48 1.75
N GLN A 70 2.68 -18.10 0.54
CA GLN A 70 2.77 -19.00 -0.61
C GLN A 70 4.04 -19.88 -0.62
N GLN A 71 4.97 -19.68 0.32
CA GLN A 71 6.26 -20.38 0.38
C GLN A 71 7.08 -20.24 -0.91
N LEU A 72 7.03 -19.08 -1.55
CA LEU A 72 7.78 -18.82 -2.78
C LEU A 72 9.29 -18.85 -2.53
N ALA A 73 10.05 -19.28 -3.54
CA ALA A 73 11.49 -19.21 -3.48
C ALA A 73 11.94 -17.73 -3.37
N PRO A 74 13.05 -17.43 -2.66
CA PRO A 74 13.51 -16.04 -2.50
C PRO A 74 13.78 -15.30 -3.81
N HIS A 75 14.11 -16.03 -4.89
CA HIS A 75 14.29 -15.43 -6.20
C HIS A 75 12.93 -15.04 -6.82
N GLU A 76 11.95 -15.94 -6.80
CA GLU A 76 10.60 -15.72 -7.35
C GLU A 76 9.88 -14.60 -6.60
N ALA A 77 9.99 -14.59 -5.27
CA ALA A 77 9.42 -13.54 -4.43
C ALA A 77 9.96 -12.16 -4.81
N ARG A 78 11.27 -12.05 -5.07
CA ARG A 78 11.91 -10.79 -5.51
C ARG A 78 11.46 -10.37 -6.89
N GLU A 79 11.38 -11.29 -7.84
CA GLU A 79 10.91 -10.98 -9.19
C GLU A 79 9.43 -10.56 -9.19
N GLN A 80 8.59 -11.23 -8.40
CA GLN A 80 7.19 -10.83 -8.22
C GLN A 80 7.07 -9.44 -7.58
N GLN A 81 7.87 -9.15 -6.55
CA GLN A 81 7.88 -7.84 -5.89
C GLN A 81 8.32 -6.73 -6.85
N LYS A 82 9.38 -6.96 -7.64
CA LYS A 82 9.82 -6.01 -8.68
C LYS A 82 8.75 -5.77 -9.73
N LEU A 83 8.10 -6.82 -10.22
CA LEU A 83 7.03 -6.70 -11.20
C LEU A 83 5.85 -5.90 -10.66
N ARG A 84 5.40 -6.20 -9.43
CA ARG A 84 4.30 -5.47 -8.78
C ARG A 84 4.67 -4.00 -8.53
N ALA A 85 5.90 -3.73 -8.09
CA ALA A 85 6.40 -2.37 -7.93
C ALA A 85 6.41 -1.60 -9.27
N CYS A 86 6.82 -2.24 -10.36
CA CYS A 86 6.80 -1.65 -11.70
C CYS A 86 5.37 -1.32 -12.17
N LEU A 87 4.42 -2.25 -12.00
CA LEU A 87 3.02 -2.03 -12.36
C LEU A 87 2.38 -0.91 -11.53
N ARG A 88 2.66 -0.88 -10.22
CA ARG A 88 2.23 0.19 -9.31
C ARG A 88 2.81 1.55 -9.72
N TRP A 89 4.10 1.59 -10.08
CA TRP A 89 4.75 2.80 -10.58
C TRP A 89 4.08 3.31 -11.85
N HIS A 90 3.83 2.45 -12.83
CA HIS A 90 3.14 2.84 -14.06
C HIS A 90 1.74 3.40 -13.77
N ARG A 91 0.99 2.74 -12.88
CA ARG A 91 -0.31 3.24 -12.44
C ARG A 91 -0.21 4.61 -11.79
N LEU A 92 0.75 4.82 -10.89
CA LEU A 92 0.99 6.12 -10.27
C LEU A 92 1.32 7.18 -11.32
N GLN A 93 2.16 6.86 -12.30
CA GLN A 93 2.47 7.77 -13.41
C GLN A 93 1.22 8.16 -14.19
N ASP A 94 0.35 7.19 -14.49
CA ASP A 94 -0.92 7.45 -15.17
C ASP A 94 -1.84 8.32 -14.31
N GLU A 95 -1.95 8.06 -13.00
CA GLU A 95 -2.77 8.85 -12.08
C GLU A 95 -2.25 10.30 -11.93
N VAL A 96 -0.93 10.48 -11.88
CA VAL A 96 -0.29 11.80 -11.89
C VAL A 96 -0.60 12.54 -13.17
N GLN A 97 -0.41 11.91 -14.34
CA GLN A 97 -0.66 12.56 -15.64
C GLN A 97 -2.11 12.95 -15.85
N ASN A 98 -3.06 12.15 -15.35
CA ASN A 98 -4.49 12.37 -15.55
C ASN A 98 -5.12 13.31 -14.52
N SER A 99 -4.32 13.90 -13.64
CA SER A 99 -4.83 14.75 -12.57
C SER A 99 -4.36 16.21 -12.68
N PRO A 100 -5.20 17.18 -12.30
CA PRO A 100 -4.83 18.59 -12.19
C PRO A 100 -3.56 18.83 -11.35
N GLU A 101 -2.73 19.81 -11.75
CA GLU A 101 -1.46 20.15 -11.09
C GLU A 101 -1.62 20.49 -9.60
N GLU A 102 -2.75 21.08 -9.23
CA GLU A 102 -3.12 21.42 -7.85
C GLU A 102 -3.47 20.21 -6.98
N MET A 103 -3.69 19.02 -7.57
CA MET A 103 -3.80 17.75 -6.86
C MET A 103 -2.49 16.95 -6.87
N GLN A 104 -1.53 17.31 -7.73
CA GLN A 104 -0.15 16.80 -7.74
C GLN A 104 0.69 17.40 -6.62
N VAL A 105 0.07 17.54 -5.44
CA VAL A 105 0.74 18.10 -4.28
C VAL A 105 1.61 17.03 -3.73
N LEU A 106 2.88 17.25 -4.02
CA LEU A 106 3.94 16.63 -3.30
C LEU A 106 3.94 17.42 -1.91
N SER A 107 3.78 16.88 -0.67
CA SER A 107 4.20 17.47 0.64
C SER A 107 5.12 16.58 1.54
N LEU A 108 6.38 16.99 1.75
CA LEU A 108 7.24 16.58 2.88
C LEU A 108 7.62 17.87 3.63
N GLY A 109 6.75 18.30 4.55
CA GLY A 109 7.00 19.47 5.41
C GLY A 109 7.06 20.83 4.69
N PRO A 110 7.12 21.95 5.45
CA PRO A 110 6.45 23.23 5.12
C PRO A 110 6.98 24.01 3.91
N ARG A 111 7.98 23.49 3.19
CA ARG A 111 8.63 24.11 2.02
C ARG A 111 9.08 23.11 0.94
N SER A 112 8.59 21.87 0.97
CA SER A 112 9.11 20.83 0.08
C SER A 112 8.06 19.80 -0.30
N THR A 113 8.15 19.33 -1.53
CA THR A 113 7.08 18.68 -2.27
C THR A 113 7.25 17.11 -2.21
N VAL A 114 6.30 16.25 -1.67
CA VAL A 114 5.90 14.75 -1.78
C VAL A 114 4.42 14.18 -2.06
N VAL A 115 4.17 13.45 -3.17
CA VAL A 115 2.94 13.46 -4.05
C VAL A 115 1.98 12.44 -3.53
N THR A 116 0.78 12.91 -3.22
CA THR A 116 -0.37 12.05 -2.97
C THR A 116 -1.35 12.22 -4.11
N MET A 117 -1.22 11.38 -5.14
CA MET A 117 -2.27 11.18 -6.13
C MET A 117 -3.08 9.97 -5.71
N GLY A 118 -4.33 10.18 -5.31
CA GLY A 118 -5.24 9.09 -5.04
C GLY A 118 -4.94 8.30 -3.77
N THR A 119 -5.42 7.05 -3.77
CA THR A 119 -5.61 6.20 -2.59
C THR A 119 -4.42 5.29 -2.26
N GLU A 120 -3.33 5.42 -3.00
CA GLU A 120 -2.18 4.53 -2.87
C GLU A 120 -0.94 5.36 -2.51
N ALA A 121 -0.42 5.13 -1.31
CA ALA A 121 0.86 5.67 -0.89
C ALA A 121 1.97 4.67 -1.21
N PHE A 122 3.07 5.13 -1.78
CA PHE A 122 4.11 4.24 -2.28
C PHE A 122 5.45 4.47 -1.58
N LEU A 123 5.99 3.41 -0.98
CA LEU A 123 7.43 3.30 -0.73
C LEU A 123 8.08 2.75 -2.00
N LEU A 124 8.82 3.60 -2.71
CA LEU A 124 9.66 3.17 -3.81
C LEU A 124 10.88 2.42 -3.25
N PRO A 125 11.27 1.27 -3.82
CA PRO A 125 12.52 0.62 -3.45
C PRO A 125 13.72 1.52 -3.82
N PRO A 126 14.82 1.49 -3.06
CA PRO A 126 16.07 2.10 -3.51
C PRO A 126 16.58 1.38 -4.76
N CYS A 127 16.97 2.16 -5.77
CA CYS A 127 17.65 1.68 -6.98
C CYS A 127 18.92 0.90 -6.66
#